data_AF-A0A259K1S4-F1
#
_entry.id   AF-A0A259K1S4-F1
#
_cell.length_a   1.000
_cell.length_b   1.000
_cell.length_c   1.000
_cell.angle_alpha   90.00
_cell.angle_beta   90.00
_cell.angle_gamma   90.00
#
_symmetry.space_group_name_H-M   'P 1'
#
loop_
_entity.id
_entity.type
_entity.pdbx_description
1 polymer ?
#
loop_
_entity_poly.entity_id
_entity_poly.type
_entity_poly.pdbx_seq_one_letter_code
_entity_poly.pdbx_strand_id
1 'polypeptide(L)'
;MGEDDQPLGAIFRRLIRNTGPISVAQFMGESNARYYGGKDPLGLAGDFVTAPEISQMFGELIGLWCADMWVRAGRVEPVHYVELGPGRGTLAKDALRASHRYGFTPRVHFVETSQALKDVQLETLPGAVWHHDLSTIPVDGPVLLVANEFLDALPIRQLVKTGAGWRERMVGLEDDRFVFVAGSQPMDSAVPADLREAAEGTVLETCPGAAATVYEVAGRLREQGGAALFIDYGHAETRAGSTLQAVAQHRKVDPFADPGEADLTALVDFATLARVAQSRDARHLGTVGQGDWLRALGIEARADALATRAPHLRSEIAQARDRLIADDQMGRLFKVMGLAAPHWPDGAGFAVAGQP
;
A
#
# COMPACT_ATOMS: atom_id res chain seq x y z
N MET A 1 6.29 -33.56 16.39
CA MET A 1 5.55 -32.28 16.26
C MET A 1 6.54 -31.19 16.65
N GLY A 2 7.08 -30.48 15.65
CA GLY A 2 8.00 -29.37 15.90
C GLY A 2 7.23 -28.15 16.42
N GLU A 3 7.94 -27.16 16.95
CA GLU A 3 7.38 -25.89 17.44
C GLU A 3 6.53 -25.12 16.41
N ASP A 4 6.60 -25.48 15.12
CA ASP A 4 5.90 -24.81 14.01
C ASP A 4 4.40 -25.11 13.87
N ASP A 5 3.84 -26.07 14.62
CA ASP A 5 2.43 -26.50 14.49
C ASP A 5 1.48 -25.85 15.54
N GLN A 6 1.98 -24.93 16.36
CA GLN A 6 1.15 -24.26 17.35
C GLN A 6 0.35 -23.11 16.72
N PRO A 7 -0.98 -23.01 16.95
CA PRO A 7 -1.78 -21.89 16.49
C PRO A 7 -1.25 -20.56 17.02
N LEU A 8 -1.15 -19.53 16.16
CA LEU A 8 -0.54 -18.25 16.53
C LEU A 8 -1.25 -17.59 17.72
N GLY A 9 -2.58 -17.71 17.81
CA GLY A 9 -3.33 -17.24 18.97
C GLY A 9 -2.91 -17.89 20.30
N ALA A 10 -2.45 -19.15 20.31
CA ALA A 10 -1.93 -19.79 21.52
C ALA A 10 -0.54 -19.25 21.90
N ILE A 11 0.28 -18.94 20.90
CA ILE A 11 1.59 -18.29 21.07
C ILE A 11 1.41 -16.90 21.70
N PHE A 12 0.51 -16.07 21.15
CA PHE A 12 0.22 -14.74 21.70
C PHE A 12 -0.31 -14.81 23.14
N ARG A 13 -1.24 -15.72 23.45
CA ARG A 13 -1.74 -15.88 24.82
C ARG A 13 -0.62 -16.21 25.80
N ARG A 14 0.27 -17.14 25.43
CA ARG A 14 1.45 -17.48 26.24
C ARG A 14 2.39 -16.28 26.42
N LEU A 15 2.67 -15.54 25.34
CA LEU A 15 3.51 -14.36 25.38
C LEU A 15 2.93 -13.28 26.30
N ILE A 16 1.64 -12.96 26.14
CA ILE A 16 0.98 -11.92 26.92
C ILE A 16 0.94 -12.26 28.42
N ARG A 17 0.67 -13.53 28.77
CA ARG A 17 0.71 -13.97 30.18
C ARG A 17 2.09 -13.82 30.82
N ASN A 18 3.16 -13.99 30.05
CA ASN A 18 4.52 -13.99 30.57
C ASN A 18 5.19 -12.61 30.53
N THR A 19 4.79 -11.74 29.61
CA THR A 19 5.49 -10.47 29.32
C THR A 19 4.61 -9.23 29.42
N GLY A 20 3.30 -9.41 29.58
CA GLY A 20 2.31 -8.34 29.53
C GLY A 20 1.76 -8.10 28.12
N PRO A 21 0.90 -7.08 27.95
CA PRO A 21 0.28 -6.77 26.67
C PRO A 21 1.30 -6.51 25.55
N ILE A 22 0.98 -6.96 24.34
CA ILE A 22 1.80 -6.74 23.13
C ILE A 22 1.25 -5.60 22.30
N SER A 23 2.07 -4.93 21.50
CA SER A 23 1.58 -3.82 20.66
C SER A 23 0.65 -4.32 19.56
N VAL A 24 -0.26 -3.46 19.10
CA VAL A 24 -1.07 -3.75 17.91
C VAL A 24 -0.18 -4.01 16.69
N ALA A 25 0.96 -3.30 16.58
CA ALA A 25 1.93 -3.52 15.52
C ALA A 25 2.52 -4.93 15.56
N GLN A 26 2.89 -5.43 16.74
CA GLN A 26 3.39 -6.79 16.87
C GLN A 26 2.32 -7.82 16.53
N PHE A 27 1.11 -7.66 17.07
CA PHE A 27 -0.01 -8.56 16.78
C PHE A 27 -0.32 -8.61 15.27
N MET A 28 -0.40 -7.45 14.63
CA MET A 28 -0.67 -7.31 13.20
C MET A 28 0.44 -7.92 12.34
N GLY A 29 1.71 -7.58 12.62
CA GLY A 29 2.84 -8.05 11.85
C GLY A 29 3.05 -9.56 11.92
N GLU A 30 2.96 -10.16 13.11
CA GLU A 30 3.10 -11.60 13.26
C GLU A 30 1.89 -12.37 12.66
N SER A 31 0.67 -11.81 12.75
CA SER A 31 -0.51 -12.39 12.10
C SER A 31 -0.37 -12.38 10.58
N ASN A 32 -0.04 -11.23 10.00
CA ASN A 32 0.11 -11.10 8.56
C ASN A 32 1.27 -11.97 8.05
N ALA A 33 2.40 -12.02 8.76
CA ALA A 33 3.50 -12.90 8.39
C ALA A 33 3.08 -14.38 8.34
N ARG A 34 2.24 -14.84 9.28
CA ARG A 34 1.66 -16.19 9.25
C ARG A 34 0.69 -16.37 8.09
N TYR A 35 -0.20 -15.40 7.86
CA TYR A 35 -1.21 -15.42 6.82
C TYR A 35 -0.58 -15.52 5.41
N TYR A 36 0.35 -14.62 5.10
CA TYR A 36 1.06 -14.58 3.81
C TYR A 36 2.08 -15.70 3.63
N GLY A 37 2.57 -16.30 4.72
CA GLY A 37 3.51 -17.43 4.68
C GLY A 37 2.85 -18.80 4.52
N GLY A 38 1.58 -18.95 4.92
CA GLY A 38 0.90 -20.24 5.00
C GLY A 38 -0.07 -20.59 3.85
N LYS A 39 -0.49 -19.60 3.05
CA LYS A 39 -1.46 -19.76 1.94
C LYS A 39 -1.01 -18.95 0.72
N ASP A 40 -1.56 -19.23 -0.47
CA ASP A 40 -1.58 -18.27 -1.60
C ASP A 40 -2.85 -17.42 -1.46
N PRO A 41 -2.78 -16.19 -0.92
CA PRO A 41 -3.97 -15.41 -0.60
C PRO A 41 -4.46 -14.55 -1.78
N LEU A 42 -3.77 -14.58 -2.93
CA LEU A 42 -3.96 -13.63 -4.03
C LEU A 42 -4.80 -14.19 -5.20
N GLY A 43 -5.77 -13.41 -5.67
CA GLY A 43 -6.54 -13.68 -6.90
C GLY A 43 -7.99 -14.12 -6.66
N LEU A 44 -8.70 -14.49 -7.73
CA LEU A 44 -10.13 -14.87 -7.70
C LEU A 44 -10.46 -16.09 -6.81
N ALA A 45 -9.45 -16.91 -6.50
CA ALA A 45 -9.55 -18.04 -5.58
C ALA A 45 -8.96 -17.75 -4.18
N GLY A 46 -8.34 -16.58 -3.99
CA GLY A 46 -7.82 -16.08 -2.72
C GLY A 46 -8.82 -15.18 -1.98
N ASP A 47 -8.42 -14.62 -0.85
CA ASP A 47 -9.31 -13.78 -0.02
C ASP A 47 -9.46 -12.35 -0.57
N PHE A 48 -8.63 -11.93 -1.53
CA PHE A 48 -8.66 -10.60 -2.14
C PHE A 48 -8.46 -10.62 -3.66
N VAL A 49 -9.26 -9.81 -4.35
CA VAL A 49 -9.06 -9.45 -5.76
C VAL A 49 -8.55 -8.01 -5.80
N THR A 50 -7.24 -7.85 -6.02
CA THR A 50 -6.56 -6.54 -6.08
C THR A 50 -6.86 -5.83 -7.41
N ALA A 51 -6.60 -4.52 -7.46
CA ALA A 51 -6.85 -3.69 -8.66
C ALA A 51 -6.26 -4.28 -9.95
N PRO A 52 -5.00 -4.79 -9.97
CA PRO A 52 -4.40 -5.39 -11.16
C PRO A 52 -5.12 -6.67 -11.62
N GLU A 53 -5.68 -7.45 -10.70
CA GLU A 53 -6.40 -8.71 -11.00
C GLU A 53 -7.82 -8.44 -11.52
N ILE A 54 -8.39 -7.27 -11.25
CA ILE A 54 -9.70 -6.84 -11.77
C ILE A 54 -9.63 -6.51 -13.26
N SER A 55 -8.60 -5.77 -13.68
CA SER A 55 -8.49 -5.36 -15.07
C SER A 55 -7.09 -4.96 -15.50
N GLN A 56 -6.71 -5.41 -16.70
CA GLN A 56 -5.52 -4.92 -17.40
C GLN A 56 -5.51 -3.40 -17.58
N MET A 57 -6.67 -2.74 -17.60
CA MET A 57 -6.75 -1.28 -17.76
C MET A 57 -6.01 -0.54 -16.64
N PHE A 58 -6.01 -1.08 -15.42
CA PHE A 58 -5.34 -0.48 -14.28
C PHE A 58 -3.82 -0.44 -14.52
N GLY A 59 -3.21 -1.59 -14.82
CA GLY A 59 -1.77 -1.66 -15.09
C GLY A 59 -1.36 -0.91 -16.35
N GLU A 60 -2.17 -0.95 -17.41
CA GLU A 60 -1.89 -0.19 -18.63
C GLU A 60 -1.79 1.31 -18.36
N LEU A 61 -2.73 1.90 -17.60
CA LEU A 61 -2.71 3.34 -17.31
C LEU A 61 -1.54 3.74 -16.41
N ILE A 62 -1.17 2.91 -15.43
CA ILE A 62 0.02 3.13 -14.60
C ILE A 62 1.30 3.09 -15.45
N GLY A 63 1.43 2.11 -16.34
CA GLY A 63 2.57 2.02 -17.25
C GLY A 63 2.67 3.22 -18.19
N LEU A 64 1.54 3.70 -18.71
CA LEU A 64 1.48 4.90 -19.53
C LEU A 64 1.86 6.16 -18.73
N TRP A 65 1.44 6.26 -17.47
CA TRP A 65 1.84 7.34 -16.57
C TRP A 65 3.36 7.34 -16.31
N CYS A 66 3.95 6.17 -16.03
CA CYS A 66 5.40 6.03 -15.86
C CYS A 66 6.16 6.43 -17.14
N ALA A 67 5.66 6.00 -18.30
CA ALA A 67 6.24 6.38 -19.58
C ALA A 67 6.15 7.90 -19.82
N ASP A 68 5.02 8.55 -19.56
CA ASP A 68 4.87 10.01 -19.69
C ASP A 68 5.89 10.76 -18.83
N MET A 69 5.98 10.39 -17.56
CA MET A 69 6.93 10.98 -16.60
C MET A 69 8.37 10.86 -17.11
N TRP A 70 8.78 9.66 -17.53
CA TRP A 70 10.12 9.42 -18.07
C TRP A 70 10.39 10.19 -19.37
N VAL A 71 9.43 10.20 -20.31
CA VAL A 71 9.57 10.93 -21.57
C VAL A 71 9.73 12.43 -21.34
N ARG A 72 8.90 13.01 -20.48
CA ARG A 72 8.93 14.44 -20.16
C ARG A 72 10.13 14.83 -19.28
N ALA A 73 10.70 13.87 -18.54
CA ALA A 73 11.97 14.03 -17.84
C ALA A 73 13.20 13.88 -18.76
N GLY A 74 13.01 13.73 -20.08
CA GLY A 74 14.11 13.72 -21.05
C GLY A 74 14.65 12.33 -21.40
N ARG A 75 13.91 11.26 -21.07
CA ARG A 75 14.27 9.87 -21.42
C ARG A 75 15.64 9.43 -20.91
N VAL A 76 15.95 9.78 -19.66
CA VAL A 76 17.23 9.45 -19.02
C VAL A 76 17.40 7.93 -18.92
N GLU A 77 18.59 7.43 -19.25
CA GLU A 77 18.97 6.01 -19.18
C GLU A 77 20.26 5.84 -18.35
N PRO A 78 20.42 4.73 -17.61
CA PRO A 78 19.44 3.68 -17.43
C PRO A 78 18.25 4.13 -16.58
N VAL A 79 17.05 3.59 -16.83
CA VAL A 79 15.85 3.82 -16.03
C VAL A 79 15.38 2.54 -15.33
N HIS A 80 14.87 2.69 -14.10
CA HIS A 80 14.44 1.58 -13.25
C HIS A 80 12.93 1.66 -12.98
N TYR A 81 12.23 0.55 -13.17
CA TYR A 81 10.87 0.34 -12.68
C TYR A 81 10.95 -0.48 -11.41
N VAL A 82 10.43 0.06 -10.31
CA VAL A 82 10.48 -0.59 -8.99
C VAL A 82 9.06 -0.85 -8.53
N GLU A 83 8.73 -2.09 -8.15
CA GLU A 83 7.43 -2.42 -7.56
C GLU A 83 7.60 -2.98 -6.15
N LEU A 84 6.92 -2.36 -5.18
CA LEU A 84 6.88 -2.83 -3.80
C LEU A 84 5.72 -3.81 -3.64
N GLY A 85 6.01 -5.05 -3.22
CA GLY A 85 4.99 -6.10 -3.07
C GLY A 85 4.23 -6.37 -4.37
N PRO A 86 4.88 -6.84 -5.44
CA PRO A 86 4.26 -6.97 -6.77
C PRO A 86 3.20 -8.08 -6.86
N GLY A 87 2.96 -8.84 -5.78
CA GLY A 87 2.03 -9.96 -5.78
C GLY A 87 2.39 -10.99 -6.85
N ARG A 88 1.55 -11.15 -7.87
CA ARG A 88 1.80 -12.07 -9.00
C ARG A 88 2.62 -11.44 -10.14
N GLY A 89 2.97 -10.16 -10.05
CA GLY A 89 3.64 -9.40 -11.11
C GLY A 89 2.70 -8.94 -12.24
N THR A 90 1.38 -9.09 -12.07
CA THR A 90 0.35 -8.73 -13.06
C THR A 90 0.39 -7.25 -13.41
N LEU A 91 0.54 -6.38 -12.41
CA LEU A 91 0.64 -4.93 -12.59
C LEU A 91 1.82 -4.55 -13.47
N ALA A 92 3.03 -4.95 -13.08
CA ALA A 92 4.25 -4.74 -13.87
C ALA A 92 4.11 -5.26 -15.30
N LYS A 93 3.55 -6.47 -15.49
CA LYS A 93 3.38 -7.06 -16.82
C LYS A 93 2.52 -6.18 -17.73
N ASP A 94 1.38 -5.71 -17.25
CA ASP A 94 0.49 -4.85 -18.04
C ASP A 94 1.05 -3.45 -18.23
N ALA A 95 1.67 -2.88 -17.20
CA ALA A 95 2.33 -1.59 -17.25
C ALA A 95 3.43 -1.57 -18.33
N LEU A 96 4.36 -2.52 -18.27
CA LEU A 96 5.49 -2.63 -19.20
C LEU A 96 5.02 -2.96 -20.62
N ARG A 97 3.99 -3.80 -20.78
CA ARG A 97 3.39 -4.08 -22.09
C ARG A 97 2.81 -2.82 -22.73
N ALA A 98 2.11 -1.99 -21.97
CA ALA A 98 1.50 -0.77 -22.48
C ALA A 98 2.53 0.33 -22.79
N SER A 99 3.54 0.48 -21.93
CA SER A 99 4.55 1.53 -22.02
C SER A 99 5.61 1.26 -23.09
N HIS A 100 5.86 -0.01 -23.44
CA HIS A 100 6.90 -0.42 -24.38
C HIS A 100 6.83 0.32 -25.73
N ARG A 101 5.63 0.57 -26.25
CA ARG A 101 5.45 1.29 -27.53
C ARG A 101 5.94 2.75 -27.52
N TYR A 102 6.20 3.32 -26.34
CA TYR A 102 6.75 4.67 -26.16
C TYR A 102 8.26 4.65 -25.90
N GLY A 103 8.89 3.48 -25.99
CA GLY A 103 10.31 3.27 -25.75
C GLY A 103 10.69 3.12 -24.27
N PHE A 104 9.71 3.06 -23.35
CA PHE A 104 9.98 2.84 -21.93
C PHE A 104 10.28 1.36 -21.70
N THR A 105 11.58 1.02 -21.64
CA THR A 105 12.10 -0.33 -21.42
C THR A 105 13.03 -0.37 -20.20
N PRO A 106 12.47 -0.14 -18.98
CA PRO A 106 13.27 -0.05 -17.77
C PRO A 106 13.85 -1.40 -17.34
N ARG A 107 14.88 -1.36 -16.50
CA ARG A 107 15.25 -2.50 -15.67
C ARG A 107 14.18 -2.68 -14.60
N VAL A 108 13.71 -3.91 -14.41
CA VAL A 108 12.59 -4.22 -13.51
C VAL A 108 13.11 -4.74 -12.18
N HIS A 109 12.67 -4.12 -11.10
CA HIS A 109 13.07 -4.43 -9.74
C HIS A 109 11.84 -4.69 -8.87
N PHE A 110 11.82 -5.84 -8.21
CA PHE A 110 10.75 -6.24 -7.29
C PHE A 110 11.28 -6.26 -5.86
N VAL A 111 10.62 -5.54 -4.97
CA VAL A 111 10.87 -5.63 -3.53
C VAL A 111 9.86 -6.59 -2.94
N GLU A 112 10.33 -7.81 -2.64
CA GLU A 112 9.50 -8.95 -2.24
C GLU A 112 10.28 -9.83 -1.26
N THR A 113 9.62 -10.24 -0.18
CA THR A 113 10.20 -11.12 0.85
C THR A 113 9.72 -12.57 0.72
N SER A 114 8.57 -12.81 0.07
CA SER A 114 7.98 -14.12 -0.12
C SER A 114 8.69 -14.91 -1.22
N GLN A 115 9.30 -16.03 -0.84
CA GLN A 115 9.93 -16.94 -1.79
C GLN A 115 8.90 -17.62 -2.71
N ALA A 116 7.68 -17.89 -2.21
CA ALA A 116 6.63 -18.50 -3.03
C ALA A 116 6.14 -17.57 -4.15
N LEU A 117 5.97 -16.27 -3.84
CA LEU A 117 5.56 -15.29 -4.84
C LEU A 117 6.68 -14.99 -5.84
N LYS A 118 7.94 -15.05 -5.41
CA LYS A 118 9.09 -14.87 -6.30
C LYS A 118 9.07 -15.85 -7.48
N ASP A 119 8.72 -17.12 -7.26
CA ASP A 119 8.66 -18.11 -8.34
C ASP A 119 7.53 -17.80 -9.35
N VAL A 120 6.37 -17.37 -8.86
CA VAL A 120 5.23 -16.91 -9.71
C VAL A 120 5.60 -15.66 -10.52
N GLN A 121 6.31 -14.72 -9.88
CA GLN A 121 6.76 -13.48 -10.52
C GLN A 121 7.83 -13.76 -11.59
N LEU A 122 8.72 -14.73 -11.37
CA LEU A 122 9.72 -15.18 -12.35
C LEU A 122 9.08 -15.73 -13.62
N GLU A 123 8.00 -16.51 -13.48
CA GLU A 123 7.23 -16.99 -14.63
C GLU A 123 6.55 -15.85 -15.38
N THR A 124 6.09 -14.83 -14.66
CA THR A 124 5.36 -13.68 -15.21
C THR A 124 6.29 -12.68 -15.91
N LEU A 125 7.44 -12.39 -15.30
CA LEU A 125 8.46 -11.44 -15.75
C LEU A 125 9.87 -11.99 -15.49
N PRO A 126 10.41 -12.85 -16.38
CA PRO A 126 11.69 -13.53 -16.18
C PRO A 126 12.91 -12.60 -16.05
N GLY A 127 12.80 -11.35 -16.51
CA GLY A 127 13.87 -10.35 -16.46
C GLY A 127 13.88 -9.47 -15.21
N ALA A 128 12.96 -9.68 -14.27
CA ALA A 128 12.94 -8.91 -13.02
C ALA A 128 14.13 -9.27 -12.11
N VAL A 129 14.53 -8.32 -11.26
CA VAL A 129 15.54 -8.51 -10.22
C VAL A 129 14.86 -8.36 -8.85
N TRP A 130 15.10 -9.30 -7.94
CA TRP A 130 14.48 -9.29 -6.61
C TRP A 130 15.37 -8.67 -5.56
N HIS A 131 14.71 -7.95 -4.66
CA HIS A 131 15.32 -7.26 -3.54
C HIS A 131 14.49 -7.55 -2.29
N HIS A 132 15.16 -7.75 -1.15
CA HIS A 132 14.46 -7.88 0.14
C HIS A 132 13.93 -6.54 0.64
N ASP A 133 14.65 -5.46 0.31
CA ASP A 133 14.33 -4.10 0.67
C ASP A 133 14.88 -3.14 -0.39
N LEU A 134 14.55 -1.86 -0.23
CA LEU A 134 14.98 -0.81 -1.14
C LEU A 134 16.50 -0.57 -1.14
N SER A 135 17.28 -1.02 -0.15
CA SER A 135 18.70 -0.67 0.00
C SER A 135 19.59 -1.22 -1.11
N THR A 136 19.15 -2.29 -1.77
CA THR A 136 19.91 -2.96 -2.85
C THR A 136 19.48 -2.56 -4.26
N ILE A 137 18.48 -1.67 -4.38
CA ILE A 137 18.05 -1.13 -5.68
C ILE A 137 19.16 -0.23 -6.24
N PRO A 138 19.49 -0.34 -7.55
CA PRO A 138 20.53 0.47 -8.17
C PRO A 138 20.31 1.98 -7.99
N VAL A 139 21.43 2.70 -7.95
CA VAL A 139 21.47 4.16 -7.75
C VAL A 139 21.88 4.90 -9.03
N ASP A 140 22.19 4.17 -10.10
CA ASP A 140 22.50 4.71 -11.42
C ASP A 140 21.20 5.04 -12.18
N GLY A 141 20.69 6.25 -12.04
CA GLY A 141 19.57 6.75 -12.85
C GLY A 141 18.20 6.72 -12.16
N PRO A 142 17.17 7.28 -12.83
CA PRO A 142 15.88 7.56 -12.19
C PRO A 142 15.07 6.30 -11.89
N VAL A 143 14.27 6.39 -10.83
CA VAL A 143 13.35 5.34 -10.38
C VAL A 143 11.89 5.74 -10.63
N LEU A 144 11.15 4.88 -11.34
CA LEU A 144 9.70 4.94 -11.48
C LEU A 144 9.12 3.85 -10.59
N LEU A 145 8.69 4.23 -9.38
CA LEU A 145 8.25 3.30 -8.35
C LEU A 145 6.72 3.20 -8.30
N VAL A 146 6.21 1.99 -8.11
CA VAL A 146 4.80 1.73 -7.84
C VAL A 146 4.65 0.86 -6.60
N ALA A 147 3.75 1.24 -5.72
CA ALA A 147 3.34 0.46 -4.55
C ALA A 147 1.81 0.44 -4.51
N ASN A 148 1.21 -0.70 -4.87
CA ASN A 148 -0.23 -0.90 -4.90
C ASN A 148 -0.63 -1.90 -3.81
N GLU A 149 -1.50 -1.50 -2.88
CA GLU A 149 -1.97 -2.36 -1.77
C GLU A 149 -0.78 -2.97 -1.01
N PHE A 150 0.20 -2.10 -0.70
CA PHE A 150 1.43 -2.48 -0.02
C PHE A 150 1.51 -1.87 1.38
N LEU A 151 0.99 -0.65 1.56
CA LEU A 151 1.18 0.11 2.78
C LEU A 151 0.15 -0.26 3.85
N ASP A 152 -1.05 -0.67 3.45
CA ASP A 152 -2.14 -1.05 4.37
C ASP A 152 -1.86 -2.35 5.14
N ALA A 153 -1.08 -3.24 4.57
CA ALA A 153 -0.60 -4.47 5.20
C ALA A 153 0.54 -4.22 6.21
N LEU A 154 1.13 -3.02 6.24
CA LEU A 154 2.23 -2.70 7.15
C LEU A 154 1.74 -2.49 8.60
N PRO A 155 2.44 -3.02 9.61
CA PRO A 155 1.95 -2.99 10.98
C PRO A 155 1.75 -1.59 11.57
N ILE A 156 0.51 -1.30 11.97
CA ILE A 156 0.15 -0.04 12.62
C ILE A 156 0.33 -0.08 14.13
N ARG A 157 0.70 1.07 14.71
CA ARG A 157 0.56 1.36 16.13
C ARG A 157 -0.70 2.18 16.37
N GLN A 158 -1.34 1.94 17.50
CA GLN A 158 -2.46 2.73 17.97
C GLN A 158 -2.08 3.47 19.25
N LEU A 159 -2.39 4.76 19.33
CA LEU A 159 -2.30 5.56 20.54
C LEU A 159 -3.72 5.85 21.02
N VAL A 160 -3.96 5.84 22.34
CA VAL A 160 -5.25 6.14 22.93
C VAL A 160 -5.13 7.20 24.01
N LYS A 161 -6.01 8.21 23.98
CA LYS A 161 -6.13 9.21 25.03
C LYS A 161 -6.81 8.60 26.25
N THR A 162 -6.14 8.64 27.39
CA THR A 162 -6.70 8.26 28.70
C THR A 162 -6.77 9.48 29.62
N GLY A 163 -7.41 9.34 30.79
CA GLY A 163 -7.36 10.36 31.84
C GLY A 163 -5.96 10.63 32.39
N ALA A 164 -5.01 9.71 32.20
CA ALA A 164 -3.61 9.86 32.60
C ALA A 164 -2.67 10.25 31.44
N GLY A 165 -3.22 10.82 30.36
CA GLY A 165 -2.46 11.20 29.15
C GLY A 165 -2.56 10.17 28.02
N TRP A 166 -1.76 10.35 26.98
CA TRP A 166 -1.70 9.42 25.86
C TRP A 166 -0.92 8.16 26.21
N ARG A 167 -1.44 7.01 25.81
CA ARG A 167 -0.80 5.70 25.96
C ARG A 167 -0.79 4.97 24.64
N GLU A 168 0.13 4.04 24.46
CA GLU A 168 0.00 3.06 23.38
C GLU A 168 -1.20 2.16 23.67
N ARG A 169 -2.03 1.89 22.68
CA ARG A 169 -3.11 0.91 22.76
C ARG A 169 -2.52 -0.44 22.35
N MET A 170 -2.63 -1.40 23.26
CA MET A 170 -1.99 -2.71 23.21
C MET A 170 -3.05 -3.81 23.16
N VAL A 171 -2.63 -5.03 22.84
CA VAL A 171 -3.44 -6.26 22.89
C VAL A 171 -3.11 -6.99 24.19
N GLY A 172 -4.08 -7.07 25.09
CA GLY A 172 -4.02 -7.78 26.36
C GLY A 172 -4.94 -9.00 26.40
N LEU A 173 -5.17 -9.53 27.59
CA LEU A 173 -6.10 -10.65 27.83
C LEU A 173 -7.09 -10.32 28.96
N GLU A 174 -8.35 -10.63 28.72
CA GLU A 174 -9.42 -10.71 29.73
C GLU A 174 -10.14 -12.05 29.57
N ASP A 175 -10.14 -12.89 30.61
CA ASP A 175 -10.71 -14.24 30.60
C ASP A 175 -10.28 -15.07 29.36
N ASP A 176 -8.99 -14.99 29.03
CA ASP A 176 -8.34 -15.62 27.87
C ASP A 176 -8.77 -15.15 26.46
N ARG A 177 -9.54 -14.07 26.41
CA ARG A 177 -9.91 -13.37 25.16
C ARG A 177 -8.99 -12.18 24.94
N PHE A 178 -8.57 -11.97 23.70
CA PHE A 178 -7.82 -10.77 23.35
C PHE A 178 -8.72 -9.54 23.49
N VAL A 179 -8.19 -8.51 24.12
CA VAL A 179 -8.86 -7.22 24.29
C VAL A 179 -7.88 -6.08 24.10
N PHE A 180 -8.38 -4.91 23.75
CA PHE A 180 -7.55 -3.71 23.76
C PHE A 180 -7.35 -3.22 25.19
N VAL A 181 -6.11 -2.92 25.55
CA VAL A 181 -5.74 -2.32 26.83
C VAL A 181 -4.82 -1.12 26.62
N ALA A 182 -4.81 -0.18 27.57
CA ALA A 182 -3.83 0.90 27.54
C ALA A 182 -2.48 0.40 28.08
N GLY A 183 -1.40 0.70 27.36
CA GLY A 183 -0.04 0.46 27.80
C GLY A 183 0.35 1.36 28.98
N SER A 184 1.43 0.99 29.68
CA SER A 184 1.90 1.70 30.86
C SER A 184 2.80 2.90 30.56
N GLN A 185 3.36 2.99 29.35
CA GLN A 185 4.29 4.07 28.97
C GLN A 185 3.54 5.32 28.47
N PRO A 186 3.91 6.54 28.90
CA PRO A 186 3.37 7.77 28.35
C PRO A 186 3.79 7.96 26.89
N MET A 187 2.87 8.41 26.04
CA MET A 187 3.08 8.61 24.60
C MET A 187 2.79 10.05 24.14
N ASP A 188 2.61 11.00 25.06
CA ASP A 188 2.24 12.39 24.75
C ASP A 188 3.26 13.12 23.86
N SER A 189 4.53 12.70 23.90
CA SER A 189 5.60 13.23 23.04
C SER A 189 5.49 12.76 21.58
N ALA A 190 4.86 11.61 21.34
CA ALA A 190 4.64 11.04 20.02
C ALA A 190 3.38 11.59 19.33
N VAL A 191 2.57 12.37 20.05
CA VAL A 191 1.30 12.93 19.55
C VAL A 191 1.51 14.38 19.07
N PRO A 192 0.95 14.74 17.89
CA PRO A 192 0.92 16.12 17.43
C PRO A 192 0.38 17.09 18.48
N ALA A 193 0.98 18.27 18.58
CA ALA A 193 0.69 19.22 19.67
C ALA A 193 -0.79 19.63 19.73
N ASP A 194 -1.44 19.76 18.58
CA ASP A 194 -2.85 20.06 18.38
C ASP A 194 -3.80 18.94 18.82
N LEU A 195 -3.31 17.70 18.95
CA LEU A 195 -4.09 16.53 19.36
C LEU A 195 -3.83 16.10 20.81
N ARG A 196 -2.90 16.73 21.53
CA ARG A 196 -2.55 16.34 22.91
C ARG A 196 -3.75 16.42 23.87
N GLU A 197 -4.58 17.44 23.70
CA GLU A 197 -5.77 17.70 24.51
C GLU A 197 -7.07 17.11 23.91
N ALA A 198 -6.95 16.10 23.04
CA ALA A 198 -8.13 15.40 22.53
C ALA A 198 -8.95 14.76 23.66
N ALA A 199 -10.23 14.47 23.37
CA ALA A 199 -11.12 13.82 24.32
C ALA A 199 -10.62 12.41 24.71
N GLU A 200 -10.87 11.98 25.95
CA GLU A 200 -10.60 10.61 26.38
C GLU A 200 -11.28 9.59 25.44
N GLY A 201 -10.58 8.49 25.16
CA GLY A 201 -11.02 7.48 24.19
C GLY A 201 -10.66 7.80 22.73
N THR A 202 -10.14 8.99 22.42
CA THR A 202 -9.61 9.28 21.07
C THR A 202 -8.49 8.32 20.73
N VAL A 203 -8.53 7.74 19.53
CA VAL A 203 -7.48 6.86 19.01
C VAL A 203 -6.77 7.53 17.83
N LEU A 204 -5.45 7.43 17.79
CA LEU A 204 -4.63 7.80 16.63
C LEU A 204 -3.90 6.58 16.12
N GLU A 205 -3.82 6.43 14.80
CA GLU A 205 -3.07 5.35 14.16
C GLU A 205 -1.81 5.94 13.52
N THR A 206 -0.71 5.22 13.66
CA THR A 206 0.55 5.56 13.00
C THR A 206 1.15 4.30 12.40
N CYS A 207 1.82 4.40 11.26
CA CYS A 207 2.50 3.27 10.63
C CYS A 207 3.99 3.61 10.44
N PRO A 208 4.86 3.24 11.40
CA PRO A 208 6.30 3.51 11.30
C PRO A 208 6.93 2.86 10.06
N GLY A 209 6.45 1.67 9.66
CA GLY A 209 6.92 0.99 8.44
C GLY A 209 6.62 1.81 7.18
N ALA A 210 5.37 2.23 6.99
CA ALA A 210 4.99 3.06 5.85
C ALA A 210 5.75 4.39 5.83
N ALA A 211 5.92 5.04 6.99
CA ALA A 211 6.70 6.27 7.10
C ALA A 211 8.18 6.04 6.70
N ALA A 212 8.81 4.96 7.17
CA ALA A 212 10.19 4.62 6.80
C ALA A 212 10.32 4.34 5.29
N THR A 213 9.40 3.56 4.71
CA THR A 213 9.37 3.27 3.27
C THR A 213 9.24 4.55 2.46
N VAL A 214 8.26 5.41 2.77
CA VAL A 214 8.06 6.66 2.02
C VAL A 214 9.24 7.62 2.20
N TYR A 215 9.85 7.67 3.39
CA TYR A 215 11.06 8.45 3.65
C TYR A 215 12.26 7.99 2.79
N GLU A 216 12.47 6.69 2.68
CA GLU A 216 13.52 6.11 1.84
C GLU A 216 13.26 6.37 0.35
N VAL A 217 12.03 6.14 -0.13
CA VAL A 217 11.63 6.42 -1.51
C VAL A 217 11.84 7.89 -1.83
N ALA A 218 11.39 8.82 -0.98
CA ALA A 218 11.58 10.25 -1.17
C ALA A 218 13.07 10.63 -1.25
N GLY A 219 13.91 10.00 -0.42
CA GLY A 219 15.35 10.14 -0.48
C GLY A 219 15.96 9.72 -1.82
N ARG A 220 15.56 8.56 -2.33
CA ARG A 220 15.97 8.07 -3.65
C ARG A 220 15.52 9.04 -4.74
N LEU A 221 14.25 9.44 -4.77
CA LEU A 221 13.74 10.40 -5.75
C LEU A 221 14.55 11.70 -5.76
N ARG A 222 14.88 12.25 -4.59
CA ARG A 222 15.72 13.44 -4.46
C ARG A 222 17.12 13.24 -5.06
N GLU A 223 17.73 12.09 -4.81
CA GLU A 223 19.14 11.84 -5.13
C GLU A 223 19.38 11.39 -6.58
N GLN A 224 18.52 10.54 -7.15
CA GLN A 224 18.71 9.96 -8.48
C GLN A 224 17.65 10.38 -9.51
N GLY A 225 16.64 11.16 -9.10
CA GLY A 225 15.50 11.51 -9.92
C GLY A 225 14.44 10.40 -9.98
N GLY A 226 13.30 10.71 -10.58
CA GLY A 226 12.21 9.77 -10.78
C GLY A 226 10.87 10.24 -10.22
N ALA A 227 9.95 9.29 -10.13
CA ALA A 227 8.62 9.48 -9.56
C ALA A 227 8.11 8.20 -8.88
N ALA A 228 7.15 8.34 -7.97
CA ALA A 228 6.53 7.22 -7.29
C ALA A 228 5.01 7.36 -7.23
N LEU A 229 4.30 6.22 -7.32
CA LEU A 229 2.87 6.08 -7.06
C LEU A 229 2.66 5.16 -5.86
N PHE A 230 1.92 5.65 -4.88
CA PHE A 230 1.37 4.83 -3.79
C PHE A 230 -0.14 4.77 -3.94
N ILE A 231 -0.70 3.57 -4.07
CA ILE A 231 -2.12 3.33 -4.33
C ILE A 231 -2.65 2.39 -3.25
N ASP A 232 -3.54 2.89 -2.41
CA ASP A 232 -4.01 2.10 -1.27
C ASP A 232 -5.34 2.59 -0.68
N TYR A 233 -5.97 1.76 0.14
CA TYR A 233 -7.13 2.11 0.96
C TYR A 233 -6.72 3.15 1.99
N GLY A 234 -7.28 4.35 1.94
CA GLY A 234 -6.79 5.39 2.84
C GLY A 234 -7.54 6.70 2.80
N HIS A 235 -6.98 7.67 3.51
CA HIS A 235 -7.51 9.02 3.64
C HIS A 235 -6.45 10.08 3.33
N ALA A 236 -6.88 11.18 2.71
CA ALA A 236 -6.01 12.30 2.32
C ALA A 236 -5.91 13.39 3.40
N GLU A 237 -6.75 13.32 4.43
CA GLU A 237 -6.79 14.25 5.56
C GLU A 237 -6.56 13.48 6.86
N THR A 238 -5.84 14.09 7.82
CA THR A 238 -5.61 13.45 9.12
C THR A 238 -6.93 13.21 9.84
N ARG A 239 -7.07 12.02 10.45
CA ARG A 239 -8.28 11.65 11.19
C ARG A 239 -7.92 10.89 12.47
N ALA A 240 -8.82 10.96 13.44
CA ALA A 240 -8.82 10.08 14.59
C ALA A 240 -9.75 8.88 14.34
N GLY A 241 -9.57 7.84 15.16
CA GLY A 241 -10.33 6.60 15.14
C GLY A 241 -9.51 5.41 14.69
N SER A 242 -9.89 4.23 15.18
CA SER A 242 -9.31 2.96 14.75
C SER A 242 -9.84 2.58 13.38
N THR A 243 -8.94 2.17 12.49
CA THR A 243 -9.29 1.64 11.16
C THR A 243 -8.83 0.20 10.98
N LEU A 244 -8.04 -0.35 11.93
CA LEU A 244 -7.68 -1.77 12.00
C LEU A 244 -8.89 -2.67 11.75
N GLN A 245 -8.77 -3.53 10.75
CA GLN A 245 -9.79 -4.48 10.32
C GLN A 245 -9.14 -5.82 9.98
N ALA A 246 -9.94 -6.87 10.04
CA ALA A 246 -9.58 -8.17 9.52
C ALA A 246 -10.54 -8.55 8.41
N VAL A 247 -10.01 -9.13 7.34
CA VAL A 247 -10.82 -9.62 6.23
C VAL A 247 -10.44 -11.07 5.94
N ALA A 248 -11.48 -11.90 5.84
CA ALA A 248 -11.38 -13.30 5.43
C ALA A 248 -12.58 -13.60 4.52
N GLN A 249 -12.34 -14.31 3.41
CA GLN A 249 -13.40 -14.71 2.46
C GLN A 249 -14.29 -13.52 2.03
N HIS A 250 -13.68 -12.38 1.74
CA HIS A 250 -14.34 -11.12 1.37
C HIS A 250 -15.32 -10.55 2.42
N ARG A 251 -15.17 -10.91 3.71
CA ARG A 251 -16.00 -10.40 4.81
C ARG A 251 -15.14 -9.83 5.92
N LYS A 252 -15.63 -8.75 6.53
CA LYS A 252 -15.03 -8.21 7.75
C LYS A 252 -15.27 -9.19 8.89
N VAL A 253 -14.20 -9.60 9.55
CA VAL A 253 -14.22 -10.44 10.74
C VAL A 253 -13.60 -9.67 11.91
N ASP A 254 -13.74 -10.22 13.12
CA ASP A 254 -13.09 -9.66 14.29
C ASP A 254 -11.56 -9.85 14.16
N PRO A 255 -10.73 -8.77 14.27
CA PRO A 255 -9.27 -8.87 14.26
C PRO A 255 -8.66 -9.83 15.28
N PHE A 256 -9.40 -10.18 16.33
CA PHE A 256 -8.93 -11.07 17.39
C PHE A 256 -9.45 -12.49 17.30
N ALA A 257 -10.33 -12.82 16.34
CA ALA A 257 -10.94 -14.15 16.25
C ALA A 257 -9.90 -15.25 16.01
N ASP A 258 -9.20 -15.19 14.88
CA ASP A 258 -8.28 -16.23 14.42
C ASP A 258 -6.97 -15.60 13.88
N PRO A 259 -6.03 -15.24 14.78
CA PRO A 259 -4.80 -14.57 14.38
C PRO A 259 -3.98 -15.44 13.41
N GLY A 260 -3.63 -14.88 12.25
CA GLY A 260 -2.91 -15.58 11.19
C GLY A 260 -3.78 -16.27 10.14
N GLU A 261 -5.11 -16.31 10.33
CA GLU A 261 -6.06 -16.91 9.38
C GLU A 261 -6.85 -15.88 8.56
N ALA A 262 -6.78 -14.60 8.95
CA ALA A 262 -7.35 -13.47 8.24
C ALA A 262 -6.26 -12.42 8.01
N ASP A 263 -6.39 -11.68 6.91
CA ASP A 263 -5.52 -10.55 6.62
C ASP A 263 -5.93 -9.35 7.47
N LEU A 264 -4.96 -8.78 8.18
CA LEU A 264 -5.14 -7.57 8.95
C LEU A 264 -4.68 -6.37 8.13
N THR A 265 -5.58 -5.40 7.96
CA THR A 265 -5.36 -4.17 7.19
C THR A 265 -5.80 -2.95 8.00
N ALA A 266 -5.24 -1.80 7.67
CA ALA A 266 -5.63 -0.51 8.21
C ALA A 266 -5.60 0.55 7.10
N LEU A 267 -6.43 1.60 7.24
CA LEU A 267 -6.42 2.70 6.28
C LEU A 267 -5.09 3.45 6.34
N VAL A 268 -4.53 3.72 5.16
CA VAL A 268 -3.30 4.48 4.99
C VAL A 268 -3.54 5.97 5.20
N ASP A 269 -2.73 6.58 6.08
CA ASP A 269 -2.71 8.02 6.32
C ASP A 269 -1.81 8.74 5.30
N PHE A 270 -2.35 9.00 4.12
CA PHE A 270 -1.62 9.72 3.07
C PHE A 270 -1.31 11.18 3.45
N ALA A 271 -2.04 11.79 4.39
CA ALA A 271 -1.74 13.14 4.86
C ALA A 271 -0.40 13.17 5.59
N THR A 272 -0.16 12.18 6.45
CA THR A 272 1.12 12.03 7.15
C THR A 272 2.23 11.62 6.19
N LEU A 273 1.98 10.66 5.30
CA LEU A 273 3.02 10.20 4.36
C LEU A 273 3.46 11.29 3.37
N ALA A 274 2.56 12.18 2.95
CA ALA A 274 2.93 13.34 2.13
C ALA A 274 3.93 14.26 2.86
N ARG A 275 3.71 14.52 4.16
CA ARG A 275 4.64 15.32 4.99
C ARG A 275 5.99 14.63 5.15
N VAL A 276 5.99 13.30 5.31
CA VAL A 276 7.21 12.50 5.37
C VAL A 276 8.02 12.64 4.07
N ALA A 277 7.36 12.52 2.91
CA ALA A 277 8.02 12.69 1.62
C ALA A 277 8.61 14.10 1.46
N GLN A 278 7.83 15.13 1.81
CA GLN A 278 8.26 16.53 1.74
C GLN A 278 9.43 16.84 2.67
N SER A 279 9.56 16.15 3.81
CA SER A 279 10.72 16.30 4.71
C SER A 279 12.05 15.88 4.07
N ARG A 280 11.99 15.15 2.95
CA ARG A 280 13.14 14.72 2.12
C ARG A 280 13.18 15.44 0.77
N ASP A 281 12.61 16.63 0.68
CA ASP A 281 12.54 17.47 -0.52
C ASP A 281 11.84 16.83 -1.73
N ALA A 282 11.18 15.67 -1.57
CA ALA A 282 10.37 15.10 -2.65
C ALA A 282 9.11 15.94 -2.86
N ARG A 283 8.76 16.19 -4.12
CA ARG A 283 7.55 16.90 -4.48
C ARG A 283 6.36 15.98 -4.28
N HIS A 284 5.39 16.44 -3.49
CA HIS A 284 4.06 15.82 -3.44
C HIS A 284 3.24 16.34 -4.61
N LEU A 285 2.98 15.48 -5.60
CA LEU A 285 2.18 15.82 -6.77
C LEU A 285 0.70 16.01 -6.40
N GLY A 286 0.23 15.22 -5.44
CA GLY A 286 -1.13 15.26 -4.92
C GLY A 286 -1.55 13.90 -4.36
N THR A 287 -2.66 13.91 -3.62
CA THR A 287 -3.36 12.69 -3.17
C THR A 287 -4.82 12.81 -3.58
N VAL A 288 -5.26 11.95 -4.50
CA VAL A 288 -6.59 12.01 -5.13
C VAL A 288 -7.32 10.67 -5.01
N GLY A 289 -8.63 10.65 -5.23
CA GLY A 289 -9.38 9.40 -5.34
C GLY A 289 -8.93 8.59 -6.56
N GLN A 290 -8.85 7.27 -6.43
CA GLN A 290 -8.47 6.37 -7.53
C GLN A 290 -9.36 6.55 -8.77
N GLY A 291 -10.67 6.68 -8.55
CA GLY A 291 -11.61 6.82 -9.67
C GLY A 291 -11.36 8.08 -10.47
N ASP A 292 -11.11 9.21 -9.79
CA ASP A 292 -10.84 10.49 -10.45
C ASP A 292 -9.49 10.47 -11.17
N TRP A 293 -8.48 9.87 -10.56
CA TRP A 293 -7.17 9.71 -11.20
C TRP A 293 -7.24 8.86 -12.46
N LEU A 294 -7.87 7.68 -12.41
CA LEU A 294 -8.03 6.80 -13.57
C LEU A 294 -8.88 7.43 -14.68
N ARG A 295 -9.93 8.20 -14.33
CA ARG A 295 -10.71 8.99 -15.29
C ARG A 295 -9.84 10.03 -15.98
N ALA A 296 -9.03 10.76 -15.22
CA ALA A 296 -8.11 11.76 -15.77
C ALA A 296 -7.05 11.14 -16.71
N LEU A 297 -6.68 9.87 -16.50
CA LEU A 297 -5.80 9.11 -17.41
C LEU A 297 -6.53 8.48 -18.60
N GLY A 298 -7.87 8.58 -18.68
CA GLY A 298 -8.65 8.12 -19.84
C GLY A 298 -9.11 6.66 -19.77
N ILE A 299 -9.36 6.12 -18.58
CA ILE A 299 -9.85 4.73 -18.43
C ILE A 299 -11.13 4.43 -19.20
N GLU A 300 -12.04 5.39 -19.35
CA GLU A 300 -13.29 5.20 -20.09
C GLU A 300 -13.02 4.98 -21.58
N ALA A 301 -12.18 5.83 -22.17
CA ALA A 301 -11.75 5.66 -23.57
C ALA A 301 -11.02 4.33 -23.78
N ARG A 302 -10.24 3.88 -22.77
CA ARG A 302 -9.57 2.59 -22.84
C ARG A 302 -10.56 1.43 -22.78
N ALA A 303 -11.55 1.49 -21.89
CA ALA A 303 -12.62 0.49 -21.79
C ALA A 303 -13.39 0.36 -23.11
N ASP A 304 -13.73 1.49 -23.74
CA ASP A 304 -14.43 1.52 -25.03
C ASP A 304 -13.60 0.89 -26.16
N ALA A 305 -12.29 1.18 -26.19
CA ALA A 305 -11.37 0.60 -27.16
C ALA A 305 -11.25 -0.93 -26.99
N LEU A 306 -11.21 -1.43 -25.75
CA LEU A 306 -11.20 -2.86 -25.46
C LEU A 306 -12.53 -3.52 -25.85
N ALA A 307 -13.67 -2.92 -25.47
CA ALA A 307 -14.99 -3.43 -25.79
C ALA A 307 -15.30 -3.41 -27.30
N THR A 308 -14.66 -2.52 -28.07
CA THR A 308 -14.74 -2.50 -29.53
C THR A 308 -13.96 -3.67 -30.14
N ARG A 309 -12.79 -4.00 -29.60
CA ARG A 309 -11.95 -5.11 -30.08
C ARG A 309 -12.47 -6.48 -29.66
N ALA A 310 -13.08 -6.57 -28.48
CA ALA A 310 -13.69 -7.80 -27.95
C ALA A 310 -15.14 -7.55 -27.54
N PRO A 311 -16.10 -7.43 -28.50
CA PRO A 311 -17.49 -7.14 -28.18
C PRO A 311 -18.17 -8.16 -27.25
N HIS A 312 -17.72 -9.42 -27.27
CA HIS A 312 -18.22 -10.48 -26.40
C HIS A 312 -17.86 -10.28 -24.92
N LEU A 313 -16.81 -9.51 -24.61
CA LEU A 313 -16.40 -9.17 -23.23
C LEU A 313 -16.90 -7.78 -22.79
N ARG A 314 -17.75 -7.11 -23.57
CA ARG A 314 -18.16 -5.72 -23.31
C ARG A 314 -18.72 -5.51 -21.90
N SER A 315 -19.58 -6.42 -21.44
CA SER A 315 -20.18 -6.34 -20.10
C SER A 315 -19.13 -6.51 -19.01
N GLU A 316 -18.22 -7.48 -19.17
CA GLU A 316 -17.14 -7.74 -18.20
C GLU A 316 -16.17 -6.57 -18.11
N ILE A 317 -15.80 -5.98 -19.25
CA ILE A 317 -14.94 -4.79 -19.31
C ILE A 317 -15.62 -3.59 -18.61
N ALA A 318 -16.91 -3.39 -18.85
CA ALA A 318 -17.67 -2.32 -18.20
C ALA A 318 -17.74 -2.52 -16.68
N GLN A 319 -18.04 -3.73 -16.21
CA GLN A 319 -18.06 -4.06 -14.79
C GLN A 319 -16.69 -3.88 -14.12
N ALA A 320 -15.62 -4.31 -14.78
CA ALA A 320 -14.25 -4.15 -14.30
C ALA A 320 -13.84 -2.67 -14.21
N ARG A 321 -14.19 -1.85 -15.22
CA ARG A 321 -14.01 -0.40 -15.18
C ARG A 321 -14.77 0.19 -13.99
N ASP A 322 -16.06 -0.10 -13.86
CA ASP A 322 -16.92 0.49 -12.83
C ASP A 322 -16.45 0.10 -11.43
N ARG A 323 -15.98 -1.14 -11.23
CA ARG A 323 -15.36 -1.58 -9.99
C ARG A 323 -14.14 -0.72 -9.60
N LEU A 324 -13.31 -0.34 -10.58
CA LEU A 324 -12.11 0.46 -10.35
C LEU A 324 -12.41 1.95 -10.08
N ILE A 325 -13.47 2.52 -10.66
CA ILE A 325 -13.68 3.98 -10.66
C ILE A 325 -14.94 4.47 -9.94
N ALA A 326 -15.94 3.62 -9.72
CA ALA A 326 -17.19 4.05 -9.10
C ALA A 326 -16.99 4.39 -7.61
N ASP A 327 -17.73 5.40 -7.16
CA ASP A 327 -17.57 5.99 -5.83
C ASP A 327 -17.97 5.04 -4.69
N ASP A 328 -18.93 4.16 -4.94
CA ASP A 328 -19.40 3.09 -4.06
C ASP A 328 -18.55 1.81 -4.14
N GLN A 329 -17.53 1.83 -5.01
CA GLN A 329 -16.58 0.74 -5.22
C GLN A 329 -15.17 1.21 -4.78
N MET A 330 -14.14 0.98 -5.60
CA MET A 330 -12.77 1.38 -5.27
C MET A 330 -12.52 2.88 -5.49
N GLY A 331 -13.36 3.57 -6.27
CA GLY A 331 -13.09 4.91 -6.79
C GLY A 331 -12.82 5.97 -5.71
N ARG A 332 -13.64 6.00 -4.66
CA ARG A 332 -13.43 6.88 -3.50
C ARG A 332 -12.63 6.24 -2.39
N LEU A 333 -12.76 4.93 -2.20
CA LEU A 333 -12.13 4.23 -1.07
C LEU A 333 -10.61 4.26 -1.19
N PHE A 334 -10.09 3.95 -2.38
CA PHE A 334 -8.67 4.03 -2.69
C PHE A 334 -8.23 5.46 -2.95
N LYS A 335 -6.99 5.74 -2.57
CA LYS A 335 -6.28 6.97 -2.93
C LYS A 335 -5.07 6.63 -3.77
N VAL A 336 -4.71 7.57 -4.63
CA VAL A 336 -3.45 7.59 -5.37
C VAL A 336 -2.67 8.78 -4.85
N MET A 337 -1.49 8.55 -4.28
CA MET A 337 -0.53 9.59 -3.93
C MET A 337 0.65 9.53 -4.91
N GLY A 338 0.87 10.66 -5.60
CA GLY A 338 2.01 10.84 -6.50
C GLY A 338 3.14 11.61 -5.83
N LEU A 339 4.37 11.12 -5.99
CA LEU A 339 5.59 11.81 -5.62
C LEU A 339 6.51 11.97 -6.82
N ALA A 340 7.32 13.03 -6.84
CA ALA A 340 8.34 13.24 -7.87
C ALA A 340 9.61 13.88 -7.27
N ALA A 341 10.74 13.67 -7.94
CA ALA A 341 11.96 14.40 -7.64
C ALA A 341 11.78 15.93 -7.86
N PRO A 342 12.60 16.79 -7.21
CA PRO A 342 12.47 18.26 -7.31
C PRO A 342 12.39 18.84 -8.72
N HIS A 343 13.11 18.25 -9.69
CA HIS A 343 13.19 18.73 -11.07
C HIS A 343 12.42 17.85 -12.07
N TRP A 344 11.68 16.86 -11.58
CA TRP A 344 10.87 15.99 -12.43
C TRP A 344 9.53 16.64 -12.78
N PRO A 345 8.90 16.26 -13.92
CA PRO A 345 7.65 16.85 -14.37
C PRO A 345 6.49 16.60 -13.39
N ASP A 346 5.40 17.35 -13.56
CA ASP A 346 4.13 17.01 -12.91
C ASP A 346 3.51 15.77 -13.55
N GLY A 347 2.89 14.93 -12.73
CA GLY A 347 2.17 13.73 -13.17
C GLY A 347 0.73 14.04 -13.57
N ALA A 348 0.29 13.48 -14.70
CA ALA A 348 -1.12 13.54 -15.08
C ALA A 348 -2.03 12.93 -14.00
N GLY A 349 -3.24 13.46 -13.87
CA GLY A 349 -4.24 13.02 -12.89
C GLY A 349 -4.09 13.61 -11.49
N PHE A 350 -3.03 14.36 -11.21
CA PHE A 350 -2.90 15.14 -9.98
C PHE A 350 -3.14 16.61 -10.31
N ALA A 351 -4.24 17.18 -9.81
CA ALA A 351 -4.50 18.60 -10.00
C ALA A 351 -3.42 19.42 -9.29
N VAL A 352 -2.85 20.39 -10.00
CA VAL A 352 -2.02 21.43 -9.40
C VAL A 352 -2.94 22.24 -8.48
N ALA A 353 -2.74 22.18 -7.17
CA ALA A 353 -3.44 23.06 -6.26
C ALA A 353 -3.14 24.53 -6.66
N GLY A 354 -4.12 25.20 -7.28
CA GLY A 354 -4.07 26.64 -7.54
C GLY A 354 -3.77 27.11 -8.97
N GLN A 355 -4.29 26.47 -10.02
CA GLN A 355 -4.52 27.19 -11.29
C GLN A 355 -6.01 27.16 -11.66
N PRO A 356 -6.59 28.29 -12.07
CA PRO A 356 -8.02 28.45 -12.34
C PRO A 356 -8.54 27.60 -13.50
#